data_AF-A0A852V7X3-F1
#
_entry.id   AF-A0A852V7X3-F1
#
_cell.length_a   1.000
_cell.length_b   1.000
_cell.length_c   1.000
_cell.angle_alpha   90.00
_cell.angle_beta   90.00
_cell.angle_gamma   90.00
#
_symmetry.space_group_name_H-M   'P 1'
#
loop_
_entity.id
_entity.type
_entity.pdbx_description
1 polymer ?
#
loop_
_entity_poly.entity_id
_entity_poly.type
_entity_poly.pdbx_seq_one_letter_code
_entity_poly.pdbx_strand_id
1 'polypeptide(L)'
;MEKERGFSDSTIIEQCLKLSEETGEVCKAVRKHTALSIDPTSSTGSVGAELADVLIYVAAIANRAGVDLSDALRAKEQVNEMRVWT
;
A
#
# COMPACT_ATOMS: atom_id res chain seq x y z
N MET A 1 13.65 -3.43 -9.64
CA MET A 1 12.38 -4.15 -9.42
C MET A 1 11.33 -3.89 -10.50
N GLU A 2 10.75 -2.69 -10.68
CA GLU A 2 9.70 -2.51 -11.71
C GLU A 2 10.20 -2.72 -13.15
N LYS A 3 11.39 -2.21 -13.47
CA LYS A 3 12.06 -2.48 -14.77
C LYS A 3 12.32 -3.98 -15.00
N GLU A 4 12.66 -4.73 -13.95
CA GLU A 4 12.91 -6.18 -14.04
C GLU A 4 11.61 -6.98 -14.16
N ARG A 5 10.51 -6.43 -13.63
CA ARG A 5 9.16 -7.03 -13.69
C ARG A 5 8.35 -6.56 -14.91
N GLY A 6 8.91 -5.72 -15.78
CA GLY A 6 8.24 -5.21 -16.98
C GLY A 6 7.11 -4.21 -16.72
N PHE A 7 7.05 -3.59 -15.54
CA PHE A 7 5.99 -2.64 -15.16
C PHE A 7 6.40 -1.16 -15.31
N SER A 8 7.51 -0.90 -15.99
CA SER A 8 8.04 0.46 -16.18
C SER A 8 7.10 1.39 -16.95
N ASP A 9 6.20 0.85 -17.77
CA ASP A 9 5.32 1.65 -18.63
C ASP A 9 3.95 1.96 -17.99
N SER A 10 3.65 1.41 -16.81
CA SER A 10 2.40 1.71 -16.11
C SER A 10 2.34 3.18 -15.70
N THR A 11 1.20 3.81 -15.97
CA THR A 11 0.87 5.20 -15.61
C THR A 11 0.68 5.35 -14.10
N ILE A 12 0.76 6.59 -13.61
CA ILE A 12 0.47 6.89 -12.19
C ILE A 12 -0.97 6.51 -11.81
N ILE A 13 -1.93 6.66 -12.72
CA ILE A 13 -3.33 6.29 -12.50
C ILE A 13 -3.47 4.77 -12.31
N GLU A 14 -2.84 3.97 -13.17
CA GLU A 14 -2.85 2.51 -13.04
C GLU A 14 -2.24 2.05 -11.72
N GLN A 15 -1.16 2.71 -11.25
CA GLN A 15 -0.58 2.40 -9.95
C GLN A 15 -1.51 2.77 -8.79
N CYS A 16 -2.25 3.89 -8.88
CA CYS A 16 -3.28 4.23 -7.90
C CYS A 16 -4.43 3.22 -7.86
N LEU A 17 -4.84 2.69 -9.02
CA LEU A 17 -5.88 1.65 -9.10
C LEU A 17 -5.40 0.35 -8.43
N LYS A 18 -4.16 -0.07 -8.70
CA LYS A 18 -3.54 -1.24 -8.05
C LYS A 18 -3.38 -1.04 -6.55
N LEU A 19 -2.95 0.14 -6.09
CA LEU A 19 -2.93 0.47 -4.66
C LEU A 19 -4.30 0.29 -3.98
N SER A 20 -5.37 0.69 -4.67
CA SER A 20 -6.74 0.52 -4.16
C SER A 20 -7.12 -0.97 -4.05
N GLU A 21 -6.67 -1.79 -4.99
CA GLU A 21 -6.86 -3.25 -4.96
C GLU A 21 -6.16 -3.86 -3.75
N GLU A 22 -4.85 -3.58 -3.57
CA GLU A 22 -4.08 -4.12 -2.44
C GLU A 22 -4.63 -3.66 -1.08
N THR A 23 -5.15 -2.44 -0.99
CA THR A 23 -5.80 -1.98 0.26
C THR A 23 -7.06 -2.80 0.57
N GLY A 24 -7.80 -3.21 -0.46
CA GLY A 24 -8.92 -4.15 -0.32
C GLY A 24 -8.46 -5.55 0.12
N GLU A 25 -7.34 -6.02 -0.41
CA GLU A 25 -6.71 -7.29 -0.03
C GLU A 25 -6.29 -7.29 1.45
N VAL A 26 -5.66 -6.20 1.93
CA VAL A 26 -5.36 -5.98 3.37
C VAL A 26 -6.62 -6.11 4.21
N CYS A 27 -7.73 -5.50 3.80
CA CYS A 27 -8.99 -5.57 4.53
C CYS A 27 -9.52 -7.02 4.61
N LYS A 28 -9.45 -7.79 3.52
CA LYS A 28 -9.82 -9.22 3.52
C LYS A 28 -8.91 -10.04 4.43
N ALA A 29 -7.59 -9.81 4.37
CA ALA A 29 -6.60 -10.50 5.17
C ALA A 29 -6.75 -10.22 6.67
N VAL A 30 -7.03 -8.98 7.05
CA VAL A 30 -7.32 -8.61 8.44
C VAL A 30 -8.61 -9.25 8.93
N ARG A 31 -9.69 -9.22 8.13
CA ARG A 31 -10.96 -9.89 8.48
C ARG A 31 -10.76 -11.38 8.76
N LYS A 32 -9.96 -12.05 7.92
CA LYS A 32 -9.54 -13.45 8.14
C LYS A 32 -8.78 -13.62 9.44
N HIS A 33 -7.79 -12.76 9.68
CA HIS A 33 -6.93 -12.81 10.84
C HIS A 33 -7.70 -12.62 12.16
N THR A 34 -8.74 -11.78 12.16
CA THR A 34 -9.60 -11.54 13.33
C THR A 34 -10.77 -12.53 13.45
N ALA A 35 -10.76 -13.64 12.71
CA ALA A 35 -11.81 -14.67 12.69
C ALA A 35 -13.23 -14.14 12.38
N LEU A 36 -13.33 -13.01 11.67
CA LEU A 36 -14.61 -12.55 11.13
C LEU A 36 -14.94 -13.43 9.92
N SER A 37 -16.22 -13.78 9.76
CA SER A 37 -16.66 -14.61 8.64
C SER A 37 -16.22 -13.99 7.31
N ILE A 38 -15.57 -14.84 6.52
CA ILE A 38 -15.15 -14.62 5.14
C ILE A 38 -15.68 -15.79 4.33
N ASP A 39 -15.94 -15.53 3.06
CA ASP A 39 -16.27 -16.58 2.11
C ASP A 39 -15.13 -17.62 2.09
N PRO A 40 -15.41 -18.90 2.39
CA PRO A 40 -14.40 -19.96 2.41
C PRO A 40 -13.74 -20.19 1.04
N THR A 41 -14.31 -19.67 -0.04
CA THR A 41 -13.72 -19.73 -1.39
C THR A 41 -12.76 -18.57 -1.68
N SER A 42 -12.66 -17.57 -0.80
CA SER A 42 -11.78 -16.42 -1.03
C SER A 42 -10.30 -16.78 -0.77
N SER A 43 -9.52 -16.80 -1.85
CA SER A 43 -8.06 -16.76 -1.73
C SER A 43 -7.67 -15.44 -1.10
N THR A 44 -7.01 -15.50 0.05
CA THR A 44 -6.61 -14.34 0.85
C THR A 44 -5.18 -14.58 1.27
N GLY A 45 -4.27 -13.68 0.90
CA GLY A 45 -2.89 -13.75 1.36
C GLY A 45 -2.77 -13.40 2.85
N SER A 46 -1.53 -13.41 3.33
CA SER A 46 -1.24 -13.04 4.72
C SER A 46 -1.29 -11.53 4.89
N VAL A 47 -1.69 -11.04 6.06
CA VAL A 47 -1.68 -9.60 6.37
C VAL A 47 -0.33 -8.95 6.04
N GLY A 48 0.78 -9.63 6.33
CA GLY A 48 2.11 -9.12 6.03
C GLY A 48 2.42 -9.01 4.52
N ALA A 49 1.89 -9.92 3.71
CA ALA A 49 2.05 -9.88 2.25
C ALA A 49 1.28 -8.69 1.66
N GLU A 50 -0.01 -8.56 2.00
CA GLU A 50 -0.85 -7.47 1.46
C GLU A 50 -0.34 -6.08 1.90
N LEU A 51 0.16 -5.96 3.13
CA LEU A 51 0.78 -4.72 3.60
C LEU A 51 2.08 -4.40 2.82
N ALA A 52 2.86 -5.41 2.45
CA ALA A 52 4.04 -5.21 1.63
C ALA A 52 3.67 -4.75 0.22
N ASP A 53 2.60 -5.31 -0.38
CA ASP A 53 2.13 -4.89 -1.69
C ASP A 53 1.61 -3.44 -1.68
N VAL A 54 0.90 -3.03 -0.63
CA VAL A 54 0.55 -1.61 -0.40
C VAL A 54 1.80 -0.72 -0.40
N LEU A 55 2.85 -1.10 0.37
CA LEU A 55 4.09 -0.32 0.41
C LEU A 55 4.79 -0.24 -0.95
N ILE A 56 4.78 -1.34 -1.71
CA ILE A 56 5.36 -1.39 -3.07
C ILE A 56 4.64 -0.40 -3.99
N TYR A 57 3.31 -0.37 -3.98
CA TYR A 57 2.56 0.56 -4.84
C TYR A 57 2.66 2.02 -4.39
N VAL A 58 2.72 2.28 -3.08
CA VAL A 58 3.03 3.64 -2.57
C VAL A 58 4.39 4.10 -3.09
N ALA A 59 5.41 3.26 -3.04
CA ALA A 59 6.73 3.58 -3.59
C ALA A 59 6.71 3.78 -5.12
N ALA A 60 5.95 2.94 -5.84
CA ALA A 60 5.78 3.04 -7.28
C ALA A 60 5.11 4.36 -7.72
N ILE A 61 4.12 4.83 -6.95
CA ILE A 61 3.45 6.12 -7.16
C ILE A 61 4.41 7.27 -6.86
N ALA A 62 5.13 7.22 -5.72
CA ALA A 62 6.10 8.26 -5.35
C ALA A 62 7.18 8.44 -6.43
N ASN A 63 7.74 7.34 -6.95
CA ASN A 63 8.72 7.36 -8.01
C ASN A 63 8.20 8.04 -9.29
N ARG A 64 6.94 7.77 -9.68
CA ARG A 64 6.31 8.38 -10.87
C ARG A 64 5.93 9.83 -10.66
N ALA A 65 5.59 10.21 -9.44
CA ALA A 65 5.27 11.58 -9.06
C ALA A 65 6.52 12.46 -8.85
N GLY A 66 7.73 11.87 -8.89
CA GLY A 66 8.97 12.57 -8.58
C GLY A 66 9.10 12.97 -7.10
N VAL A 67 8.46 12.22 -6.21
CA VAL A 67 8.45 12.47 -4.76
C VAL A 67 9.48 11.58 -4.08
N ASP A 68 10.40 12.18 -3.32
CA ASP A 68 11.21 11.44 -2.35
C ASP A 68 10.32 11.05 -1.17
N LEU A 69 9.93 9.77 -1.12
CA LEU A 69 9.05 9.25 -0.10
C LEU A 69 9.67 9.32 1.31
N SER A 70 10.99 9.21 1.43
CA SER A 70 11.67 9.24 2.72
C SER A 70 11.62 10.64 3.33
N ASP A 71 11.87 11.66 2.50
CA ASP A 71 11.78 13.05 2.93
C ASP A 71 10.34 13.47 3.20
N ALA A 72 9.40 13.04 2.36
CA ALA A 72 7.97 13.26 2.60
C ALA A 72 7.50 12.66 3.93
N LEU A 73 7.96 11.44 4.26
CA LEU A 73 7.64 10.79 5.53
C LEU A 73 8.20 11.56 6.72
N ARG A 74 9.49 11.96 6.68
CA ARG A 74 10.12 12.74 7.76
C ARG A 74 9.43 14.08 7.99
N ALA A 75 9.12 14.81 6.92
CA ALA A 75 8.39 16.06 7.02
C ALA A 75 7.00 15.87 7.64
N LYS A 76 6.31 14.77 7.30
CA LYS A 76 5.00 14.45 7.87
C LYS A 76 5.08 14.12 9.36
N GLU A 77 6.09 13.37 9.79
CA GLU A 77 6.30 13.01 11.19
C GLU A 77 6.62 14.24 12.06
N GLN A 78 7.45 15.17 11.59
CA GLN A 78 7.68 16.44 12.29
C GLN A 78 6.38 17.22 12.53
N VAL A 79 5.47 17.22 11.54
CA VAL A 79 4.14 17.80 11.71
C VAL A 79 3.29 17.02 12.71
N ASN A 80 3.41 15.69 12.75
CA ASN A 80 2.66 14.83 13.68
C ASN A 80 3.13 14.99 15.13
N GLU A 81 4.43 15.20 15.37
CA GLU A 81 5.01 15.46 16.70
C GLU A 81 4.47 16.75 17.34
N MET A 82 4.09 17.73 16.53
CA MET A 82 3.48 18.97 17.01
C MET A 82 1.96 18.84 17.28
N ARG A 83 1.35 17.69 16.99
CA ARG A 83 -0.10 17.49 17.19
C ARG A 83 -0.37 16.97 18.59
N VAL A 84 -1.36 17.57 19.23
CA VAL A 84 -2.00 16.99 20.40
C VAL A 84 -3.20 16.17 19.92
N TRP A 85 -3.16 14.87 20.17
CA TRP A 85 -4.27 13.97 19.87
C TRP A 85 -5.14 13.86 21.12
N THR A 86 -6.35 14.41 21.04
CA THR A 86 -7.41 14.28 22.06
C THR A 86 -8.53 13.41 21.56
#